data_AF-A0A6N3AR16-F1
#
_entry.id   AF-A0A6N3AR16-F1
#
_cell.length_a   1.000
_cell.length_b   1.000
_cell.length_c   1.000
_cell.angle_alpha   90.00
_cell.angle_beta   90.00
_cell.angle_gamma   90.00
#
_symmetry.space_group_name_H-M   'P 1'
#
loop_
_entity.id
_entity.type
_entity.pdbx_description
1 polymer ?
#
loop_
_entity_poly.entity_id
_entity_poly.type
_entity_poly.pdbx_seq_one_letter_code
_entity_poly.pdbx_strand_id
1 'polypeptide(L)' 'MRYRVYDEEDKKERTLEECVTPLEVGSVRRVQVKKGDTREVHHFRVLEELKSV' A
#
# COMPACT_ATOMS: atom_id res chain seq x y z
N MET A 1 -6.39 -0.52 -8.78
CA MET A 1 -5.40 0.57 -8.96
C MET A 1 -4.05 0.10 -8.43
N ARG A 2 -2.94 0.66 -8.90
CA ARG A 2 -1.60 0.31 -8.40
C ARG A 2 -0.97 1.51 -7.74
N TYR A 3 -0.36 1.33 -6.58
CA TYR A 3 0.30 2.41 -5.86
C TYR A 3 1.67 1.94 -5.38
N ARG A 4 2.66 2.82 -5.48
CA ARG A 4 3.90 2.66 -4.72
C ARG A 4 3.66 3.25 -3.33
N VAL A 5 4.02 2.49 -2.31
CA VAL A 5 3.81 2.86 -0.92
C VAL A 5 5.06 2.61 -0.10
N TYR A 6 5.21 3.34 1.00
CA TYR A 6 6.21 3.08 2.01
C TYR A 6 5.55 2.41 3.21
N ASP A 7 6.04 1.23 3.57
CA ASP A 7 5.65 0.46 4.75
C ASP A 7 6.32 1.07 5.98
N GLU A 8 5.55 1.72 6.85
CA GLU A 8 6.11 2.38 8.05
C GLU A 8 6.59 1.35 9.10
N GLU A 9 6.06 0.12 9.08
CA GLU A 9 6.45 -0.94 10.03
C GLU A 9 7.75 -1.63 9.59
N ASP A 10 7.81 -2.01 8.32
CA ASP A 10 8.95 -2.71 7.73
C ASP A 10 10.03 -1.73 7.22
N LYS A 11 9.73 -0.43 7.22
CA LYS A 11 10.58 0.68 6.75
C LYS A 11 11.09 0.49 5.31
N LYS A 12 10.26 -0.08 4.44
CA LYS A 12 10.61 -0.35 3.04
C LYS A 12 9.52 0.07 2.07
N GLU A 13 9.91 0.33 0.84
CA GLU A 13 8.97 0.55 -0.24
C GLU A 13 8.34 -0.77 -0.68
N ARG A 14 7.03 -0.73 -0.96
CA ARG A 14 6.26 -1.83 -1.53
C ARG A 14 5.35 -1.30 -2.63
N THR A 15 4.90 -2.20 -3.48
CA THR A 15 3.85 -1.91 -4.45
C THR A 15 2.56 -2.55 -3.96
N LEU A 16 1.51 -1.75 -3.77
CA LEU A 16 0.15 -2.26 -3.61
C LEU A 16 -0.45 -2.46 -4.99
N GLU A 17 -0.56 -3.73 -5.36
CA GLU A 17 -1.29 -4.16 -6.54
C GLU A 17 -2.77 -4.37 -6.19
N GLU A 18 -3.65 -4.15 -7.17
CA GLU A 18 -5.10 -4.40 -7.01
C GLU A 18 -5.79 -3.62 -5.86
N CYS A 19 -5.31 -2.42 -5.53
CA CYS A 19 -6.02 -1.54 -4.59
C CYS A 19 -7.44 -1.23 -5.12
N VAL A 20 -8.45 -1.68 -4.38
CA VAL A 20 -9.88 -1.47 -4.69
C VAL A 20 -10.31 -0.06 -4.33
N THR A 21 -9.79 0.48 -3.23
CA THR A 21 -10.07 1.85 -2.78
C THR A 21 -8.99 2.80 -3.31
N PRO A 22 -9.37 3.95 -3.90
CA PRO A 22 -8.41 4.94 -4.34
C PRO A 22 -7.64 5.50 -3.15
N LEU A 23 -6.32 5.58 -3.30
CA LEU A 23 -5.42 6.10 -2.30
C LEU A 23 -4.93 7.49 -2.74
N GLU A 24 -4.80 8.38 -1.77
CA GLU A 24 -4.36 9.75 -1.96
C GLU A 24 -2.87 9.80 -1.68
N VAL A 25 -2.11 10.30 -2.65
CA VAL A 25 -0.66 10.44 -2.56
C VAL A 25 -0.29 11.41 -1.44
N GLY A 26 0.69 11.04 -0.62
CA GLY A 26 1.12 11.80 0.56
C GLY A 26 0.37 11.44 1.84
N SER A 27 -0.77 10.76 1.74
CA SER A 27 -1.55 10.31 2.91
C SER A 27 -1.05 8.97 3.44
N VAL A 28 -1.16 8.76 4.75
CA VAL A 28 -0.92 7.46 5.41
C VAL A 28 -2.23 6.72 5.55
N ARG A 29 -2.29 5.49 5.04
CA ARG A 29 -3.46 4.62 5.07
C ARG A 29 -3.16 3.34 5.85
N ARG A 30 -4.13 2.90 6.64
CA ARG A 30 -4.11 1.59 7.28
C ARG A 30 -4.65 0.55 6.30
N VAL A 31 -3.84 -0.43 5.93
CA VAL A 31 -4.21 -1.46 4.94
C VAL A 31 -3.98 -2.83 5.55
N GLN A 32 -4.96 -3.71 5.36
CA GLN A 32 -4.83 -5.11 5.74
C GLN A 32 -4.17 -5.88 4.61
N VAL A 33 -2.98 -6.42 4.87
CA VAL A 33 -2.20 -7.21 3.92
C VAL A 33 -2.38 -8.68 4.27
N LYS A 34 -2.73 -9.49 3.26
CA LYS A 34 -2.75 -10.94 3.42
C LYS A 34 -1.34 -11.47 3.19
N LYS A 35 -0.78 -12.18 4.17
CA LYS A 35 0.54 -12.80 4.09
C LYS A 35 0.40 -14.29 4.41
N GLY A 36 0.27 -15.11 3.36
CA GLY A 36 -0.11 -16.51 3.52
C GLY A 36 -1.52 -16.65 4.12
N ASP A 37 -1.64 -17.37 5.23
CA ASP A 37 -2.89 -17.59 5.96
C ASP A 37 -3.24 -16.48 6.95
N THR A 38 -2.29 -15.61 7.30
CA THR A 38 -2.50 -14.52 8.25
C THR A 38 -2.79 -13.19 7.54
N ARG A 39 -3.47 -12.31 8.27
CA ARG A 39 -3.77 -10.94 7.85
C ARG A 39 -3.07 -10.01 8.83
N GLU A 40 -2.10 -9.26 8.33
CA GLU A 40 -1.39 -8.24 9.09
C GLU A 40 -1.93 -6.87 8.68
N VAL A 41 -1.90 -5.90 9.60
CA VAL A 41 -2.41 -4.56 9.32
C VAL A 41 -1.27 -3.57 9.37
N HIS A 42 -0.91 -3.04 8.20
CA HIS A 42 0.21 -2.14 8.03
C HIS A 42 -0.26 -0.71 7.82
N HIS A 43 0.59 0.23 8.21
CA HIS A 43 0.46 1.64 7.85
C HIS A 43 1.33 1.92 6.64
N PHE A 44 0.68 2.28 5.53
CA PHE A 44 1.35 2.62 4.29
C PHE A 44 1.23 4.10 4.00
N ARG A 45 2.37 4.77 3.81
CA ARG A 45 2.40 6.09 3.19
C ARG A 45 2.36 5.94 1.68
N VAL A 46 1.38 6.58 1.05
CA VAL A 46 1.21 6.50 -0.41
C VAL A 46 2.22 7.44 -1.08
N LEU A 47 3.09 6.90 -1.93
CA LEU A 47 4.16 7.66 -2.58
C LEU A 47 3.76 8.14 -3.98
N GLU A 48 3.22 7.24 -4.80
CA GLU A 48 2.77 7.55 -6.16
C GLU A 48 1.68 6.57 -6.62
N GLU A 49 0.78 7.05 -7.49
CA GLU A 49 -0.14 6.19 -8.23
C GLU A 49 0.54 5.70 -9.51
N LEU A 50 0.67 4.38 -9.64
CA LEU A 50 1.24 3.73 -10.81
C LEU A 50 0.13 3.53 -11.85
N LYS A 51 0.13 4.37 -12.89
CA LYS A 51 -0.79 4.18 -14.03
C LYS A 51 -0.49 2.85 -14.72
N SER A 52 -1.52 2.09 -15.05
CA SER A 52 -1.38 0.99 -16.01
C SER A 52 -1.17 1.60 -17.38
N VAL A 53 0.00 1.31 -17.97
CA VAL A 53 0.35 1.63 -19.35
C VAL A 53 -0.53 0.84 -20.30
#